data_AF-A0A835AME7-F1
#
_entry.id   AF-A0A835AME7-F1
#
_cell.length_a   1.000
_cell.length_b   1.000
_cell.length_c   1.000
_cell.angle_alpha   90.00
_cell.angle_beta   90.00
_cell.angle_gamma   90.00
#
_symmetry.space_group_name_H-M   'P 1'
#
loop_
_entity.id
_entity.type
_entity.pdbx_description
1 polymer ?
#
loop_
_entity_poly.entity_id
_entity_poly.type
_entity_poly.pdbx_seq_one_letter_code
_entity_poly.pdbx_strand_id
1 'polypeptide(L)'
;MSLDAPQEYPRHVSCHVPCLSDIWTHTVITLGGEGGTMGWVDLWRGILLCDVRSHGDINLRFVPVPLPMVQLNRCNDGTVFRLGCPEPYRGIAYIKGKDCLRFVDLEIVSTRLEGKDKETGYIAMRFDGWTIRTWSNFSMTESRDDWKMDRRPVHAKNINKSRRFIFNCGMH
;
A
#
# COMPACT_ATOMS: atom_id res chain seq x y z
N MET A 1 -9.84 22.19 -21.53
CA MET A 1 -8.99 21.13 -22.10
C MET A 1 -7.55 21.52 -21.87
N SER A 2 -6.89 20.92 -20.87
CA SER A 2 -5.43 20.85 -20.76
C SER A 2 -5.13 19.60 -19.95
N LEU A 3 -4.35 18.71 -20.56
CA LEU A 3 -4.02 17.37 -20.11
C LEU A 3 -2.86 17.44 -19.10
N ASP A 4 -3.00 16.68 -18.02
CA ASP A 4 -1.94 16.04 -17.22
C ASP A 4 -0.59 16.74 -17.14
N ALA A 5 -0.41 17.57 -16.11
CA ALA A 5 0.92 17.80 -15.56
C ALA A 5 1.38 16.49 -14.86
N PRO A 6 2.63 16.02 -15.05
CA PRO A 6 3.16 14.93 -14.24
C PRO A 6 3.13 15.38 -12.78
N GLN A 7 2.42 14.64 -11.95
CA GLN A 7 2.37 14.90 -10.52
C GLN A 7 3.80 14.71 -9.97
N GLU A 8 4.52 15.81 -9.72
CA GLU A 8 5.86 15.77 -9.13
C GLU A 8 5.79 15.04 -7.79
N TYR A 9 6.57 13.97 -7.67
CA TYR A 9 6.69 13.19 -6.44
C TYR A 9 7.17 14.09 -5.29
N PRO A 10 6.58 13.99 -4.08
CA PRO A 10 7.13 14.65 -2.91
C PRO A 10 8.55 14.13 -2.64
N ARG A 11 9.55 15.01 -2.74
CA ARG A 11 10.99 14.70 -2.72
C ARG A 11 11.55 14.23 -1.37
N HIS A 12 10.71 14.06 -0.34
CA HIS A 12 11.15 13.72 1.00
C HIS A 12 10.28 12.62 1.65
N VAL A 13 10.21 11.45 1.01
CA VAL A 13 10.20 10.21 1.79
C VAL A 13 11.65 9.76 1.84
N SER A 14 12.23 9.76 3.03
CA SER A 14 13.62 9.34 3.23
C SER A 14 13.76 7.88 2.78
N CYS A 15 14.28 7.67 1.57
CA CYS A 15 14.55 6.35 0.98
C CYS A 15 15.81 5.70 1.58
N HIS A 16 16.10 5.93 2.85
CA HIS A 16 17.17 5.17 3.51
C HIS A 16 16.78 3.70 3.49
N VAL A 17 17.74 2.83 3.15
CA VAL A 17 17.60 1.39 3.40
C VAL A 17 17.23 1.26 4.88
N PRO A 18 16.01 0.83 5.23
CA PRO A 18 15.60 0.81 6.62
C PRO A 18 16.50 -0.17 7.36
N CYS A 19 16.97 0.20 8.55
CA CYS A 19 17.56 -0.77 9.45
C CYS A 19 16.52 -1.88 9.67
N LEU A 20 16.95 -3.14 9.84
CA LEU A 20 16.03 -4.25 10.10
C LEU A 20 15.11 -3.98 11.31
N SER A 21 15.60 -3.24 12.30
CA SER A 21 14.84 -2.77 13.47
C SER A 21 13.67 -1.85 13.12
N ASP A 22 13.71 -1.22 11.96
CA ASP A 22 12.74 -0.21 11.56
C ASP A 22 11.63 -0.82 10.67
N ILE A 23 11.77 -2.06 10.21
CA ILE A 23 10.75 -2.70 9.37
C ILE A 23 9.55 -3.07 10.24
N TRP A 24 8.39 -2.44 9.99
CA TRP A 24 7.15 -2.86 10.61
C TRP A 24 6.44 -3.86 9.72
N THR A 25 6.49 -5.14 10.09
CA THR A 25 5.84 -6.19 9.31
C THR A 25 4.33 -6.11 9.50
N HIS A 26 3.62 -5.79 8.42
CA HIS A 26 2.14 -5.78 8.37
C HIS A 26 1.60 -7.10 7.80
N THR A 27 2.35 -7.73 6.88
CA THR A 27 1.98 -9.03 6.32
C THR A 27 3.23 -9.81 5.89
N VAL A 28 3.06 -11.08 5.55
CA VAL A 28 4.12 -11.97 5.06
C VAL A 28 3.65 -12.64 3.78
N ILE A 29 4.53 -12.73 2.79
CA ILE A 29 4.28 -13.43 1.53
C ILE A 29 5.28 -14.56 1.30
N THR A 30 4.85 -15.59 0.58
CA THR A 30 5.72 -16.70 0.18
C THR A 30 5.96 -16.62 -1.32
N LEU A 31 7.24 -16.54 -1.70
CA LEU A 31 7.67 -16.65 -3.10
C LEU A 31 7.96 -18.13 -3.42
N GLY A 32 8.53 -18.87 -2.45
CA GLY A 32 8.83 -20.29 -2.58
C GLY A 32 10.14 -20.52 -3.33
N GLY A 33 10.15 -21.42 -4.30
CA GLY A 33 11.38 -21.85 -4.99
C GLY A 33 12.27 -22.74 -4.12
N GLU A 34 13.49 -22.98 -4.60
CA GLU A 34 14.46 -23.90 -3.97
C GLU A 34 14.85 -23.43 -2.56
N GLY A 35 15.15 -22.13 -2.40
CA GLY A 35 15.48 -21.50 -1.12
C GLY A 35 14.30 -21.31 -0.17
N GLY A 36 13.07 -21.63 -0.61
CA GLY A 36 11.86 -21.42 0.20
C GLY A 36 11.62 -19.95 0.54
N THR A 37 11.92 -19.03 -0.38
CA THR A 37 11.96 -17.59 -0.14
C THR A 37 10.66 -17.06 0.48
N MET A 38 10.80 -16.35 1.60
CA MET A 38 9.74 -15.65 2.32
C MET A 38 9.98 -14.14 2.32
N GLY A 39 8.90 -13.35 2.34
CA GLY A 39 8.96 -11.90 2.35
C GLY A 39 8.20 -11.28 3.52
N TRP A 40 8.87 -10.53 4.37
CA TRP A 40 8.26 -9.71 5.42
C TRP A 40 7.94 -8.33 4.86
N VAL A 41 6.66 -7.96 4.86
CA VAL A 41 6.18 -6.79 4.14
C VAL A 41 5.87 -5.67 5.11
N ASP A 42 6.62 -4.57 4.96
CA ASP A 42 6.22 -3.24 5.41
C ASP A 42 5.53 -2.54 4.23
N LEU A 43 4.20 -2.40 4.31
CA LEU A 43 3.38 -1.86 3.22
C LEU A 43 3.66 -0.36 2.94
N TRP A 44 4.44 0.32 3.79
CA TRP A 44 4.93 1.67 3.54
C TRP A 44 6.33 1.70 2.94
N ARG A 45 7.21 0.80 3.38
CA ARG A 45 8.64 0.89 3.10
C ARG A 45 9.13 -0.11 2.07
N GLY A 46 8.78 -1.38 2.21
CA GLY A 46 9.36 -2.43 1.38
C GLY A 46 9.10 -3.85 1.87
N ILE A 47 9.76 -4.78 1.22
CA ILE A 47 9.69 -6.21 1.49
C ILE A 47 11.10 -6.68 1.80
N LEU A 48 11.27 -7.33 2.95
CA LEU A 48 12.49 -8.06 3.27
C LEU A 48 12.33 -9.51 2.80
N LEU A 49 13.02 -9.88 1.72
CA LEU A 49 13.08 -11.24 1.21
C LEU A 49 14.21 -12.02 1.88
N CYS A 50 13.92 -13.27 2.28
CA CYS A 50 14.88 -14.17 2.92
C CYS A 50 14.70 -15.61 2.41
N ASP A 51 15.79 -16.27 2.06
CA ASP A 51 15.82 -17.70 1.70
C ASP A 51 15.94 -18.56 2.98
N VAL A 52 14.80 -18.95 3.55
CA VAL A 52 14.74 -19.63 4.86
C VAL A 52 15.24 -21.08 4.84
N ARG A 53 15.40 -21.67 3.65
CA ARG A 53 15.96 -23.02 3.47
C ARG A 53 17.41 -23.00 3.01
N SER A 54 18.04 -21.83 2.94
CA SER A 54 19.47 -21.74 2.63
C SER A 54 20.27 -22.46 3.73
N HIS A 55 21.06 -23.46 3.34
CA HIS A 55 21.94 -24.19 4.25
C HIS A 55 23.31 -23.49 4.47
N GLY A 56 23.50 -22.32 3.86
CA GLY A 56 24.71 -21.50 3.94
C GLY A 56 24.39 -20.06 4.35
N ASP A 57 24.97 -19.08 3.63
CA ASP A 57 24.73 -17.67 3.92
C ASP A 57 23.25 -17.30 3.77
N ILE A 58 22.76 -16.50 4.71
CA ILE A 58 21.40 -15.95 4.68
C ILE A 58 21.35 -14.89 3.59
N ASN A 59 20.65 -15.20 2.50
CA ASN A 59 20.41 -14.24 1.43
C ASN A 59 19.23 -13.33 1.79
N LEU A 60 19.55 -12.16 2.35
CA LEU A 60 18.58 -11.10 2.64
C LEU A 60 18.59 -10.06 1.53
N ARG A 61 17.41 -9.72 0.99
CA ARG A 61 17.25 -8.68 -0.04
C ARG A 61 16.09 -7.77 0.28
N PHE A 62 16.28 -6.47 0.10
CA PHE A 62 15.23 -5.49 0.33
C PHE A 62 14.62 -5.02 -1.00
N VAL A 63 13.31 -5.19 -1.17
CA VAL A 63 12.56 -4.72 -2.34
C VAL A 63 11.70 -3.54 -1.92
N PRO A 64 11.96 -2.29 -2.37
CA PRO A 64 11.13 -1.16 -2.00
C PRO A 64 9.72 -1.31 -2.60
N VAL A 65 8.65 -0.96 -1.88
CA VAL A 65 7.26 -0.95 -2.43
C VAL A 65 6.92 0.40 -3.05
N PRO A 66 5.94 0.51 -3.96
CA PRO A 66 5.51 1.81 -4.51
C PRO A 66 5.18 2.86 -3.43
N LEU A 67 5.62 4.10 -3.66
CA LEU A 67 5.30 5.21 -2.76
C LEU A 67 3.78 5.42 -2.69
N PRO A 68 3.23 5.82 -1.53
CA PRO A 68 1.86 6.28 -1.46
C PRO A 68 1.67 7.48 -2.37
N MET A 69 0.87 7.30 -3.43
CA MET A 69 0.51 8.38 -4.34
C MET A 69 -0.32 9.45 -3.63
N VAL A 70 -1.05 9.03 -2.60
CA VAL A 70 -1.78 9.91 -1.71
C VAL A 70 -1.35 9.57 -0.30
N GLN A 71 -0.50 10.42 0.28
CA GLN A 71 0.02 10.23 1.64
C GLN A 71 -1.05 10.41 2.73
N LEU A 72 -2.28 10.78 2.35
CA LEU A 72 -3.25 11.41 3.23
C LEU A 72 -4.64 11.04 2.73
N ASN A 73 -5.42 10.24 3.46
CA ASN A 73 -6.85 10.15 3.17
C ASN A 73 -7.39 11.59 3.22
N ARG A 74 -7.72 12.13 2.05
CA ARG A 74 -8.17 13.51 1.92
C ARG A 74 -9.66 13.50 2.18
N CYS A 75 -10.07 14.22 3.21
CA CYS A 75 -11.45 14.62 3.25
C CYS A 75 -11.70 15.74 2.23
N ASN A 76 -12.91 15.79 1.69
CA ASN A 76 -13.32 16.88 0.79
C ASN A 76 -13.24 18.27 1.47
N ASP A 77 -13.24 18.32 2.80
CA ASP A 77 -13.05 19.54 3.60
C ASP A 77 -11.58 19.97 3.72
N GLY A 78 -10.66 19.26 3.06
CA GLY A 78 -9.22 19.54 3.11
C GLY A 78 -8.52 18.97 4.34
N THR A 79 -9.22 18.29 5.25
CA THR A 79 -8.57 17.62 6.37
C THR A 79 -7.76 16.42 5.91
N VAL A 80 -6.59 16.30 6.52
CA VAL A 80 -5.52 15.40 6.15
C VAL A 80 -5.27 14.45 7.32
N PHE A 81 -5.52 13.15 7.12
CA PHE A 81 -5.18 12.14 8.11
C PHE A 81 -3.77 11.62 7.87
N ARG A 82 -2.94 11.53 8.93
CA ARG A 82 -1.64 10.85 8.85
C ARG A 82 -1.86 9.43 8.33
N LEU A 83 -0.90 8.95 7.53
CA LEU A 83 -0.78 7.55 7.11
C LEU A 83 -1.09 6.66 8.32
N GLY A 84 -2.32 6.12 8.36
CA GLY A 84 -2.74 5.22 9.41
C GLY A 84 -2.14 3.85 9.16
N CYS A 85 -2.86 2.83 9.61
CA CYS A 85 -2.57 1.46 9.22
C CYS A 85 -2.64 1.30 7.70
N PRO A 86 -1.62 0.73 7.05
CA PRO A 86 -1.65 0.49 5.61
C PRO A 86 -2.56 -0.67 5.20
N GLU A 87 -2.80 -1.66 6.07
CA GLU A 87 -3.52 -2.90 5.76
C GLU A 87 -4.89 -2.70 5.11
N PRO A 88 -5.68 -1.67 5.47
CA PRO A 88 -6.95 -1.40 4.81
C PRO A 88 -6.84 -0.86 3.38
N TYR A 89 -5.69 -0.29 3.03
CA TYR A 89 -5.51 0.50 1.80
C TYR A 89 -4.48 -0.13 0.87
N ARG A 90 -3.55 -0.91 1.40
CA ARG A 90 -2.40 -1.43 0.68
C ARG A 90 -2.34 -2.93 0.80
N GLY A 91 -2.06 -3.57 -0.31
CA GLY A 91 -1.97 -5.02 -0.39
C GLY A 91 -0.86 -5.43 -1.34
N ILE A 92 -0.33 -6.63 -1.09
CA ILE A 92 0.66 -7.25 -1.95
C ILE A 92 0.39 -8.74 -2.09
N ALA A 93 0.70 -9.27 -3.26
CA ALA A 93 0.70 -10.71 -3.52
C ALA A 93 1.84 -11.07 -4.46
N TYR A 94 2.37 -12.28 -4.31
CA TYR A 94 3.22 -12.90 -5.32
C TYR A 94 2.36 -13.76 -6.26
N ILE A 95 2.47 -13.53 -7.55
CA ILE A 95 1.69 -14.19 -8.60
C ILE A 95 2.55 -15.28 -9.25
N LYS A 96 2.54 -16.48 -8.67
CA LYS A 96 3.39 -17.61 -9.10
C LYS A 96 3.36 -17.87 -10.62
N GLY A 97 2.18 -17.84 -11.25
CA GLY A 97 2.05 -18.10 -12.69
C GLY A 97 2.64 -17.03 -13.61
N LYS A 98 2.96 -15.85 -13.08
CA LYS A 98 3.61 -14.75 -13.81
C LYS A 98 5.00 -14.40 -13.27
N ASP A 99 5.42 -15.09 -12.22
CA ASP A 99 6.63 -14.82 -11.45
C ASP A 99 6.82 -13.32 -11.14
N CYS A 100 5.79 -12.71 -10.55
CA CYS A 100 5.82 -11.26 -10.29
C CYS A 100 5.13 -10.90 -8.96
N LEU A 101 5.62 -9.85 -8.32
CA LEU A 101 4.89 -9.19 -7.26
C LEU A 101 3.80 -8.30 -7.86
N ARG A 102 2.62 -8.31 -7.25
CA ARG A 102 1.54 -7.35 -7.52
C ARG A 102 1.25 -6.56 -6.26
N PHE A 103 1.35 -5.25 -6.35
CA PHE A 103 1.04 -4.31 -5.28
C PHE A 103 -0.23 -3.54 -5.63
N VAL A 104 -1.04 -3.24 -4.63
CA VAL A 104 -2.32 -2.52 -4.77
C VAL A 104 -2.36 -1.39 -3.76
N ASP A 105 -2.83 -0.22 -4.18
CA ASP A 105 -3.05 0.96 -3.35
C ASP A 105 -4.48 1.48 -3.61
N LEU A 106 -5.30 1.49 -2.55
CA LEU A 106 -6.67 1.94 -2.52
C LEU A 106 -6.72 3.33 -1.91
N GLU A 107 -6.95 4.32 -2.77
CA GLU A 107 -7.26 5.68 -2.37
C GLU A 107 -8.76 5.81 -2.11
N ILE A 108 -9.12 6.29 -0.92
CA ILE A 108 -10.51 6.59 -0.54
C ILE A 108 -10.73 8.09 -0.53
N VAL A 109 -11.81 8.52 -1.17
CA VAL A 109 -12.31 9.90 -1.11
C VAL A 109 -13.54 9.91 -0.20
N SER A 110 -13.46 10.66 0.89
CA SER A 110 -14.53 10.76 1.87
C SER A 110 -14.84 12.20 2.27
N THR A 111 -16.04 12.46 2.75
CA THR A 111 -16.44 13.71 3.39
C THR A 111 -16.68 13.45 4.86
N ARG A 112 -16.05 14.22 5.73
CA ARG A 112 -16.36 14.17 7.16
C ARG A 112 -17.77 14.69 7.41
N LEU A 113 -18.54 13.95 8.20
CA LEU A 113 -19.87 14.34 8.65
C LEU A 113 -19.80 14.92 10.06
N GLU A 114 -20.82 15.70 10.42
CA GLU A 114 -20.94 16.21 11.78
C GLU A 114 -21.24 15.08 12.77
N GLY A 115 -20.62 15.16 13.95
CA GLY A 115 -20.79 14.19 15.02
C GLY A 115 -19.96 12.92 14.86
N LYS A 116 -20.37 11.90 15.62
CA LYS A 116 -19.75 10.57 15.62
C LYS A 116 -20.74 9.58 15.04
N ASP A 117 -20.20 8.56 14.38
CA ASP A 117 -20.97 7.40 14.00
C ASP A 117 -21.56 6.76 15.26
N LYS A 118 -22.87 6.55 15.28
CA LYS A 118 -23.59 6.12 16.49
C LYS A 118 -23.28 4.67 16.88
N GLU A 119 -22.87 3.85 15.92
CA GLU A 119 -22.59 2.43 16.11
C GLU A 119 -21.16 2.21 16.63
N THR A 120 -20.20 2.95 16.08
CA THR A 120 -18.77 2.75 16.38
C THR A 120 -18.17 3.81 17.29
N GLY A 121 -18.82 4.97 17.45
CA GLY A 121 -18.29 6.12 18.19
C GLY A 121 -17.13 6.84 17.50
N TYR A 122 -16.75 6.43 16.28
CA TYR A 122 -15.70 7.08 15.49
C TYR A 122 -16.23 8.29 14.71
N ILE A 123 -15.32 9.02 14.07
CA ILE A 123 -15.68 10.14 13.19
C ILE A 123 -16.62 9.63 12.09
N ALA A 124 -17.79 10.26 11.96
CA ALA A 124 -18.71 9.94 10.89
C ALA A 124 -18.12 10.39 9.54
N MET A 125 -18.05 9.48 8.57
CA MET A 125 -17.55 9.77 7.22
C MET A 125 -18.55 9.30 6.18
N ARG A 126 -18.82 10.14 5.19
CA ARG A 126 -19.51 9.76 3.96
C ARG A 126 -18.48 9.37 2.92
N PHE A 127 -18.68 8.22 2.30
CA PHE A 127 -17.82 7.73 1.24
C PHE A 127 -18.25 8.32 -0.11
N ASP A 128 -17.37 9.07 -0.77
CA ASP A 128 -17.69 9.73 -2.04
C ASP A 128 -17.12 8.99 -3.25
N GLY A 129 -16.03 8.24 -3.06
CA GLY A 129 -15.40 7.47 -4.12
C GLY A 129 -14.15 6.72 -3.71
N TRP A 130 -13.62 5.94 -4.64
CA TRP A 130 -12.32 5.27 -4.50
C TRP A 130 -11.58 5.22 -5.81
N THR A 131 -10.26 5.10 -5.72
CA THR A 131 -9.37 4.78 -6.84
C THR A 131 -8.42 3.66 -6.41
N ILE A 132 -8.45 2.54 -7.15
CA ILE A 132 -7.48 1.46 -7.02
C ILE A 132 -6.40 1.62 -8.08
N ARG A 133 -5.16 1.62 -7.63
CA ARG A 133 -3.97 1.53 -8.47
C ARG A 133 -3.28 0.21 -8.21
N THR A 134 -2.77 -0.39 -9.29
CA THR A 134 -2.04 -1.65 -9.22
C THR A 134 -0.68 -1.47 -9.88
N TRP A 135 0.32 -2.12 -9.31
CA TRP A 135 1.68 -2.15 -9.84
C TRP A 135 2.16 -3.60 -9.92
N SER A 136 2.97 -3.89 -10.92
CA SER A 136 3.63 -5.18 -11.09
C SER A 136 5.15 -5.00 -11.03
N ASN A 137 5.84 -5.91 -10.37
CA ASN A 137 7.31 -5.98 -10.31
C ASN A 137 7.77 -7.41 -10.64
N PHE A 138 8.50 -7.55 -11.73
CA PHE A 138 9.01 -8.84 -12.24
C PHE A 138 10.49 -9.08 -11.89
N SER A 139 11.27 -8.01 -11.66
CA SER A 139 12.71 -8.13 -11.42
C SER A 139 13.03 -8.35 -9.94
N MET A 140 12.20 -7.82 -9.04
CA MET A 140 12.32 -7.92 -7.59
C MET A 140 13.70 -7.50 -7.07
N THR A 141 14.30 -6.49 -7.69
CA THR A 141 15.58 -5.92 -7.26
C THR A 141 15.35 -4.85 -6.19
N GLU A 142 16.44 -4.25 -5.72
CA GLU A 142 16.42 -3.14 -4.75
C GLU A 142 15.99 -1.81 -5.39
N SER A 143 15.63 -1.82 -6.69
CA SER A 143 15.19 -0.63 -7.42
C SER A 143 13.68 -0.43 -7.35
N ARG A 144 13.27 0.80 -7.03
CA ARG A 144 11.87 1.23 -7.11
C ARG A 144 11.37 1.26 -8.56
N ASP A 145 12.26 1.42 -9.52
CA ASP A 145 11.92 1.49 -10.94
C ASP A 145 11.40 0.15 -11.48
N ASP A 146 11.61 -0.95 -10.76
CA ASP A 146 11.06 -2.26 -11.12
C ASP A 146 9.54 -2.30 -11.05
N TRP A 147 8.93 -1.42 -10.25
CA TRP A 147 7.47 -1.31 -10.15
C TRP A 147 6.92 -0.54 -11.34
N LYS A 148 6.18 -1.25 -12.19
CA LYS A 148 5.42 -0.64 -13.29
C LYS A 148 3.96 -0.56 -12.90
N MET A 149 3.40 0.64 -12.90
CA MET A 149 1.95 0.80 -12.74
C MET A 149 1.26 0.08 -13.89
N ASP A 150 0.30 -0.79 -13.55
CA ASP A 150 -0.51 -1.45 -14.56
C ASP A 150 -1.38 -0.39 -15.28
N ARG A 151 -2.10 -0.79 -16.34
CA ARG A 151 -2.98 0.12 -17.10
C ARG A 151 -3.98 0.87 -16.18
N ARG A 152 -4.55 1.94 -16.73
CA ARG A 152 -5.42 2.97 -16.11
C ARG A 152 -6.05 2.59 -14.75
N PRO A 153 -5.88 3.43 -13.70
CA PRO A 153 -6.50 3.22 -12.39
C PRO A 153 -8.01 2.96 -12.50
N VAL A 154 -8.49 1.99 -11.73
CA VAL A 154 -9.93 1.71 -11.61
C VAL A 154 -10.49 2.65 -10.56
N HIS A 155 -11.57 3.36 -10.88
CA HIS A 155 -12.15 4.33 -9.95
C HIS A 155 -13.67 4.33 -10.02
N ALA A 156 -14.30 4.74 -8.91
CA ALA A 156 -15.72 5.01 -8.83
C ALA A 156 -15.95 6.30 -8.03
N LYS A 157 -16.91 7.12 -8.47
CA LYS A 157 -17.33 8.37 -7.83
C LYS A 157 -18.84 8.35 -7.61
N ASN A 158 -19.33 9.20 -6.71
CA ASN A 158 -20.74 9.36 -6.42
C ASN A 158 -21.41 8.03 -6.03
N ILE A 159 -20.75 7.26 -5.16
CA ILE A 159 -21.30 5.99 -4.67
C ILE A 159 -22.44 6.32 -3.71
N ASN A 160 -23.62 6.58 -4.26
CA ASN A 160 -24.80 7.05 -3.54
C ASN A 160 -25.55 5.89 -2.85
N LYS A 161 -24.82 5.00 -2.18
CA LYS A 161 -25.39 3.96 -1.32
C LYS A 161 -24.64 3.99 -0.01
N SER A 162 -25.40 4.13 1.06
CA SER A 162 -25.03 4.08 2.48
C SER A 162 -24.33 2.76 2.87
N ARG A 163 -23.21 2.44 2.24
CA ARG A 163 -22.41 1.25 2.54
C ARG A 163 -21.30 1.67 3.49
N ARG A 164 -21.53 1.33 4.76
CA ARG A 164 -20.63 1.55 5.89
C ARG A 164 -19.46 0.57 5.73
N PHE A 165 -18.23 1.08 5.77
CA PHE A 165 -17.04 0.25 5.91
C PHE A 165 -16.39 0.61 7.23
N ILE A 166 -16.28 -0.39 8.10
CA ILE A 166 -15.57 -0.28 9.38
C ILE A 166 -14.12 -0.64 9.09
N PHE A 167 -13.22 0.35 9.15
CA PHE A 167 -11.79 0.09 9.18
C PHE A 167 -11.37 -0.03 10.64
N ASN A 168 -11.54 -1.22 11.20
CA ASN A 168 -11.01 -1.53 12.52
C ASN A 168 -9.52 -1.85 12.33
N CYS A 169 -8.68 -0.86 12.57
CA CYS A 169 -7.28 -1.16 12.76
C CYS A 169 -7.07 -1.45 14.24
N GLY A 170 -6.83 -2.73 14.56
CA GLY A 170 -6.50 -3.14 15.92
C GLY A 170 -5.23 -2.40 16.36
N MET A 171 -5.35 -1.56 17.38
CA MET A 171 -4.18 -1.10 18.11
C MET A 171 -3.68 -2.31 18.92
N HIS A 172 -2.64 -2.97 18.44
CA HIS A 172 -1.84 -3.90 19.23
C HIS A 172 -0.54 -3.21 19.64
#